data_AF-R7HR51-F1
#
_entry.id   AF-R7HR51-F1
#
_cell.length_a   1.000
_cell.length_b   1.000
_cell.length_c   1.000
_cell.angle_alpha   90.00
_cell.angle_beta   90.00
_cell.angle_gamma   90.00
#
_symmetry.space_group_name_H-M   'P 1'
#
loop_
_entity.id
_entity.type
_entity.pdbx_description
1 polymer ?
#
loop_
_entity_poly.entity_id
_entity_poly.type
_entity_poly.pdbx_seq_one_letter_code
_entity_poly.pdbx_strand_id
1 'polypeptide(L)'
;MGKVSLEEAEELVGKDVRWSRGKSRLNSELTPSQIESIVNTPKGSRPDPSSYLSKEYIDAHLAQFDDGVSVIQTEWAYSRYSETNGFVGVPDDNSLFVMPKNYCDDVVASANGNVSIIEKKLGFQEGYFSDGGGLVRIDAPNTPDLNIRIPSGNETGANKLWSPGGKTSGGIPEAITNTIPLKDTIITRIDIN
;
A
#
# COMPACT_ATOMS: atom_id res chain seq x y z
N MET A 1 -33.86 -7.46 -13.14
CA MET A 1 -32.51 -7.15 -12.62
C MET A 1 -32.65 -6.89 -11.13
N GLY A 2 -32.42 -7.92 -10.32
CA GLY A 2 -32.59 -7.86 -8.86
C GLY A 2 -31.40 -7.18 -8.20
N LYS A 3 -31.66 -6.36 -7.19
CA LYS A 3 -30.61 -5.81 -6.32
C LYS A 3 -30.05 -6.95 -5.48
N VAL A 4 -28.75 -7.20 -5.61
CA VAL A 4 -28.02 -8.11 -4.70
C VAL A 4 -28.05 -7.48 -3.31
N SER A 5 -28.42 -8.28 -2.30
CA SER A 5 -28.47 -7.84 -0.90
C SER A 5 -27.07 -7.59 -0.35
N LEU A 6 -26.94 -6.74 0.67
CA LEU A 6 -25.66 -6.46 1.34
C LEU A 6 -25.03 -7.74 1.92
N GLU A 7 -25.86 -8.69 2.37
CA GLU A 7 -25.39 -10.00 2.87
C GLU A 7 -24.81 -10.87 1.75
N GLU A 8 -25.43 -10.90 0.56
CA GLU A 8 -24.87 -11.60 -0.62
C GLU A 8 -23.59 -10.93 -1.15
N ALA A 9 -23.49 -9.60 -1.04
CA ALA A 9 -22.27 -8.87 -1.37
C ALA A 9 -21.15 -9.17 -0.35
N GLU A 10 -21.47 -9.35 0.93
CA GLU A 10 -20.53 -9.77 1.97
C GLU A 10 -20.12 -11.24 1.83
N GLU A 11 -21.02 -12.12 1.37
CA GLU A 11 -20.74 -13.53 1.16
C GLU A 11 -19.83 -13.78 -0.07
N LEU A 12 -19.95 -12.96 -1.11
CA LEU A 12 -19.05 -12.96 -2.28
C LEU A 12 -17.65 -12.40 -1.97
N VAL A 13 -17.51 -11.59 -0.92
CA VAL A 13 -16.21 -11.05 -0.45
C VAL A 13 -15.58 -11.95 0.63
N GLY A 14 -16.35 -12.88 1.21
CA GLY A 14 -16.03 -13.53 2.49
C GLY A 14 -15.55 -14.98 2.46
N LYS A 15 -15.41 -15.62 1.30
CA LYS A 15 -14.91 -17.01 1.23
C LYS A 15 -13.64 -17.06 0.37
N ASP A 16 -12.57 -17.55 0.98
CA ASP A 16 -11.29 -17.94 0.37
C ASP A 16 -10.14 -16.93 0.27
N VAL A 17 -9.90 -16.14 1.34
CA VAL A 17 -8.53 -16.00 1.89
C VAL A 17 -8.63 -15.92 3.40
N ARG A 18 -8.27 -17.00 4.11
CA ARG A 18 -7.95 -16.88 5.54
C ARG A 18 -6.63 -16.10 5.63
N TRP A 19 -6.72 -14.77 5.66
CA TRP A 19 -5.62 -13.92 6.09
C TRP A 19 -5.05 -14.52 7.37
N SER A 20 -3.75 -14.81 7.37
CA SER A 20 -3.06 -15.41 8.53
C SER A 20 -3.57 -14.75 9.82
N ARG A 21 -4.37 -15.51 10.58
CA ARG A 21 -5.10 -15.05 11.78
C ARG A 21 -4.12 -14.83 12.93
N GLY A 22 -3.26 -13.84 12.80
CA GLY A 22 -2.16 -13.62 13.73
C GLY A 22 -1.65 -12.20 13.69
N LYS A 23 -2.54 -11.23 13.92
CA LYS A 23 -2.31 -9.91 14.55
C LYS A 23 -3.67 -9.20 14.46
N SER A 24 -4.17 -8.73 15.59
CA SER A 24 -5.45 -8.01 15.72
C SER A 24 -5.67 -7.03 14.55
N ARG A 25 -6.93 -6.82 14.10
CA ARG A 25 -7.27 -5.67 13.25
C ARG A 25 -6.83 -4.39 13.99
N LEU A 26 -5.60 -3.94 13.74
CA LEU A 26 -5.04 -2.77 14.40
C LEU A 26 -5.97 -1.60 14.07
N ASN A 27 -6.48 -0.95 15.10
CA ASN A 27 -7.33 0.22 14.98
C ASN A 27 -6.49 1.44 15.32
N SER A 28 -6.43 2.42 14.42
CA SER A 28 -5.72 3.68 14.66
C SER A 28 -6.41 4.56 15.68
N GLU A 29 -7.66 4.22 16.04
CA GLU A 29 -8.54 5.00 16.94
C GLU A 29 -8.86 6.41 16.42
N LEU A 30 -8.51 6.70 15.16
CA LEU A 30 -8.84 7.98 14.53
C LEU A 30 -10.34 8.06 14.29
N THR A 31 -10.94 9.13 14.81
CA THR A 31 -12.33 9.48 14.51
C THR A 31 -12.46 10.03 13.09
N PRO A 32 -13.65 9.94 12.46
CA PRO A 32 -13.89 10.54 11.15
C PRO A 32 -13.52 12.03 11.09
N SER A 33 -13.79 12.80 12.16
CA SER A 33 -13.47 14.22 12.23
C SER A 33 -11.96 14.49 12.30
N GLN A 34 -11.18 13.64 12.97
CA GLN A 34 -9.71 13.74 12.94
C GLN A 34 -9.16 13.43 11.55
N ILE A 35 -9.68 12.38 10.90
CA ILE A 35 -9.30 12.02 9.52
C ILE A 35 -9.58 13.20 8.58
N GLU A 36 -10.79 13.75 8.63
CA GLU A 36 -11.20 14.90 7.82
C GLU A 36 -10.31 16.12 8.07
N SER A 37 -10.03 16.45 9.34
CA SER A 37 -9.15 17.56 9.70
C SER A 37 -7.73 17.41 9.13
N ILE A 38 -7.16 16.20 9.17
CA ILE A 38 -5.82 15.92 8.63
C ILE A 38 -5.82 15.99 7.11
N VAL A 39 -6.79 15.34 6.44
CA VAL A 39 -6.87 15.30 4.98
C VAL A 39 -7.07 16.70 4.39
N ASN A 40 -7.87 17.55 5.05
CA ASN A 40 -8.12 18.94 4.67
C ASN A 40 -6.96 19.89 5.00
N THR A 41 -5.98 19.44 5.79
CA THR A 41 -4.74 20.20 5.97
C THR A 41 -3.93 20.16 4.66
N PRO A 42 -3.45 21.33 4.15
CA PRO A 42 -2.69 21.37 2.90
C PRO A 42 -1.51 20.39 2.89
N LYS A 43 -1.30 19.71 1.75
CA LYS A 43 -0.12 18.86 1.54
C LYS A 43 1.15 19.69 1.74
N GLY A 44 2.10 19.15 2.50
CA GLY A 44 3.31 19.84 2.99
C GLY A 44 3.17 20.42 4.39
N SER A 45 1.95 20.48 4.94
CA SER A 45 1.67 20.98 6.29
C SER A 45 0.84 20.00 7.13
N ARG A 46 0.61 18.78 6.64
CA ARG A 46 -0.10 17.75 7.41
C ARG A 46 0.73 17.35 8.63
N PRO A 47 0.09 17.11 9.79
CA PRO A 47 0.78 16.81 11.03
C PRO A 47 1.59 15.51 10.95
N ASP A 48 2.61 15.41 11.79
CA ASP A 48 3.38 14.18 11.96
C ASP A 48 2.49 13.05 12.50
N PRO A 49 2.60 11.81 11.98
CA PRO A 49 1.84 10.66 12.48
C PRO A 49 1.91 10.47 14.00
N SER A 50 3.03 10.77 14.66
CA SER A 50 3.17 10.63 16.11
C SER A 50 2.36 11.65 16.91
N SER A 51 1.79 12.68 16.27
CA SER A 51 0.93 13.65 16.92
C SER A 51 -0.52 13.19 17.04
N TYR A 52 -0.91 12.14 16.30
CA TYR A 52 -2.29 11.65 16.26
C TYR A 52 -2.43 10.12 16.33
N LEU A 53 -1.33 9.37 16.22
CA LEU A 53 -1.27 7.93 16.48
C LEU A 53 -0.46 7.66 17.75
N SER A 54 -0.91 6.66 18.52
CA SER A 54 -0.12 6.18 19.66
C SER A 54 1.15 5.49 19.20
N LYS A 55 2.18 5.51 20.05
CA LYS A 55 3.43 4.80 19.78
C LYS A 55 3.18 3.30 19.63
N GLU A 56 2.29 2.74 20.46
CA GLU A 56 1.91 1.33 20.45
C GLU A 56 1.28 0.95 19.11
N TYR A 57 0.42 1.81 18.54
CA TYR A 57 -0.14 1.59 17.21
C TYR A 57 0.94 1.64 16.12
N ILE A 58 1.79 2.66 16.14
CA ILE A 58 2.86 2.83 15.15
C ILE A 58 3.78 1.61 15.17
N ASP A 59 4.27 1.21 16.35
CA ASP A 59 5.16 0.06 16.51
C ASP A 59 4.48 -1.24 16.00
N ALA A 60 3.23 -1.49 16.41
CA ALA A 60 2.50 -2.68 15.99
C ALA A 60 2.20 -2.68 14.50
N HIS A 61 1.94 -1.51 13.91
CA HIS A 61 1.68 -1.37 12.48
C HIS A 61 2.92 -1.66 11.66
N LEU A 62 4.06 -1.06 12.03
CA LEU A 62 5.34 -1.25 11.34
C LEU A 62 5.90 -2.67 11.51
N ALA A 63 5.62 -3.34 12.63
CA ALA A 63 5.95 -4.77 12.85
C ALA A 63 5.19 -5.75 11.93
N GLN A 64 4.30 -5.27 11.06
CA GLN A 64 3.74 -6.09 9.98
C GLN A 64 4.71 -6.24 8.80
N PHE A 65 5.70 -5.36 8.69
CA PHE A 65 6.67 -5.30 7.58
C PHE A 65 7.99 -6.02 7.91
N ASP A 66 8.10 -6.69 9.06
CA ASP A 66 9.32 -7.38 9.50
C ASP A 66 9.80 -8.43 8.49
N ASP A 67 8.86 -9.09 7.79
CA ASP A 67 9.15 -10.09 6.75
C ASP A 67 9.46 -9.47 5.37
N GLY A 68 9.56 -8.15 5.29
CA GLY A 68 9.87 -7.40 4.08
C GLY A 68 8.73 -6.55 3.54
N VAL A 69 9.07 -5.78 2.52
CA VAL A 69 8.20 -4.80 1.89
C VAL A 69 7.98 -5.13 0.42
N SER A 70 6.84 -4.74 -0.12
CA SER A 70 6.50 -4.85 -1.53
C SER A 70 5.91 -3.56 -2.07
N VAL A 71 6.19 -3.28 -3.33
CA VAL A 71 5.46 -2.30 -4.14
C VAL A 71 5.04 -2.94 -5.47
N ILE A 72 3.85 -2.59 -5.95
CA ILE A 72 3.38 -2.94 -7.29
C ILE A 72 3.33 -1.65 -8.11
N GLN A 73 3.91 -1.69 -9.30
CA GLN A 73 3.82 -0.63 -10.30
C GLN A 73 3.56 -1.22 -11.68
N THR A 74 3.26 -0.39 -12.67
CA THR A 74 3.11 -0.85 -14.05
C THR A 74 4.47 -1.18 -14.67
N GLU A 75 4.50 -2.05 -15.67
CA GLU A 75 5.73 -2.34 -16.44
C GLU A 75 6.31 -1.06 -17.05
N TRP A 76 5.45 -0.18 -17.58
CA TRP A 76 5.87 1.13 -18.07
C TRP A 76 6.58 1.97 -17.00
N ALA A 77 6.01 2.06 -15.78
CA ALA A 77 6.61 2.82 -14.69
C ALA A 77 7.94 2.20 -14.24
N TYR A 78 7.98 0.87 -14.15
CA TYR A 78 9.19 0.13 -13.82
C TYR A 78 10.31 0.42 -14.83
N SER A 79 10.10 0.20 -16.12
CA SER A 79 11.14 0.43 -17.13
C SER A 79 11.59 1.89 -17.17
N ARG A 80 10.65 2.83 -17.11
CA ARG A 80 10.94 4.25 -17.25
C ARG A 80 11.65 4.86 -16.04
N TYR A 81 11.26 4.48 -14.83
CA TYR A 81 11.72 5.14 -13.61
C TYR A 81 12.58 4.25 -12.74
N SER A 82 12.30 2.94 -12.66
CA SER A 82 13.06 2.07 -11.78
C SER A 82 14.28 1.47 -12.47
N GLU A 83 14.06 0.75 -13.57
CA GLU A 83 15.12 0.08 -14.31
C GLU A 83 16.14 1.08 -14.85
N THR A 84 15.65 2.17 -15.47
CA THR A 84 16.50 3.22 -16.03
C THR A 84 17.37 3.90 -14.97
N ASN A 85 16.86 4.12 -13.75
CA ASN A 85 17.58 4.86 -12.70
C ASN A 85 18.32 3.95 -11.71
N GLY A 86 18.06 2.64 -11.71
CA GLY A 86 18.68 1.68 -10.80
C GLY A 86 18.15 1.68 -9.37
N PHE A 87 17.01 2.32 -9.10
CA PHE A 87 16.32 2.31 -7.79
C PHE A 87 14.80 2.46 -7.97
N VAL A 88 14.01 2.08 -6.96
CA VAL A 88 12.56 2.33 -6.91
C VAL A 88 12.22 3.37 -5.83
N GLY A 89 11.29 4.27 -6.15
CA GLY A 89 10.83 5.36 -5.28
C GLY A 89 11.01 6.75 -5.89
N VAL A 90 10.63 7.78 -5.14
CA VAL A 90 10.74 9.18 -5.52
C VAL A 90 12.03 9.76 -4.93
N PRO A 91 13.01 10.16 -5.77
CA PRO A 91 14.29 10.66 -5.28
C PRO A 91 14.18 12.05 -4.65
N ASP A 92 13.24 12.89 -5.11
CA ASP A 92 13.10 14.29 -4.68
C ASP A 92 12.84 14.44 -3.18
N ASP A 93 12.10 13.50 -2.58
CA ASP A 93 11.80 13.47 -1.14
C ASP A 93 12.22 12.17 -0.45
N ASN A 94 12.97 11.32 -1.16
CA ASN A 94 13.43 10.02 -0.72
C ASN A 94 12.31 9.16 -0.10
N SER A 95 11.19 9.02 -0.83
CA SER A 95 10.03 8.26 -0.37
C SER A 95 9.59 7.17 -1.35
N LEU A 96 9.13 6.04 -0.82
CA LEU A 96 8.46 4.98 -1.56
C LEU A 96 7.33 4.41 -0.72
N PHE A 97 6.11 4.45 -1.23
CA PHE A 97 4.97 3.76 -0.63
C PHE A 97 5.10 2.24 -0.84
N VAL A 98 4.89 1.49 0.24
CA VAL A 98 5.02 0.03 0.28
C VAL A 98 3.90 -0.60 1.11
N MET A 99 3.60 -1.86 0.82
CA MET A 99 2.80 -2.75 1.67
C MET A 99 3.69 -3.88 2.24
N PRO A 100 3.26 -4.61 3.28
CA PRO A 100 4.00 -5.76 3.73
C PRO A 100 4.03 -6.87 2.69
N LYS A 101 5.14 -7.61 2.62
CA LYS A 101 5.33 -8.62 1.59
C LYS A 101 4.25 -9.70 1.58
N ASN A 102 3.88 -10.22 2.75
CA ASN A 102 2.82 -11.23 2.89
C ASN A 102 1.44 -10.71 2.47
N TYR A 103 1.17 -9.41 2.65
CA TYR A 103 -0.06 -8.78 2.15
C TYR A 103 -0.08 -8.72 0.63
N CYS A 104 1.06 -8.42 0.02
CA CYS A 104 1.22 -8.46 -1.43
C CYS A 104 1.00 -9.88 -1.99
N ASP A 105 1.55 -10.90 -1.31
CA ASP A 105 1.33 -12.31 -1.67
C ASP A 105 -0.17 -12.65 -1.73
N ASP A 106 -0.94 -12.30 -0.70
CA ASP A 106 -2.38 -12.57 -0.65
C ASP A 106 -3.19 -11.71 -1.65
N VAL A 107 -2.81 -10.44 -1.85
CA VAL A 107 -3.45 -9.56 -2.85
C VAL A 107 -3.31 -10.16 -4.24
N VAL A 108 -2.10 -10.53 -4.64
CA VAL A 108 -1.84 -11.12 -5.97
C VAL A 108 -2.54 -12.47 -6.11
N ALA A 109 -2.47 -13.33 -5.09
CA ALA A 109 -3.13 -14.63 -5.11
C ALA A 109 -4.67 -14.50 -5.23
N SER A 110 -5.27 -13.61 -4.44
CA SER A 110 -6.73 -13.38 -4.46
C SER A 110 -7.22 -12.71 -5.75
N ALA A 111 -6.36 -11.93 -6.41
CA ALA A 111 -6.67 -11.32 -7.69
C ALA A 111 -6.79 -12.37 -8.79
N ASN A 112 -5.99 -13.45 -8.74
CA ASN A 112 -6.00 -14.53 -9.72
C ASN A 112 -6.02 -14.00 -11.18
N GLY A 113 -5.15 -13.03 -11.45
CA GLY A 113 -5.04 -12.32 -12.73
C GLY A 113 -6.04 -11.19 -12.96
N ASN A 114 -7.06 -11.01 -12.12
CA ASN A 114 -8.00 -9.90 -12.24
C ASN A 114 -7.42 -8.61 -11.62
N VAL A 115 -6.93 -7.71 -12.47
CA VAL A 115 -6.28 -6.46 -12.08
C VAL A 115 -7.18 -5.54 -11.24
N SER A 116 -8.50 -5.53 -11.47
CA SER A 116 -9.43 -4.68 -10.73
C SER A 116 -9.50 -5.04 -9.24
N ILE A 117 -9.20 -6.29 -8.88
CA ILE A 117 -9.09 -6.71 -7.47
C ILE A 117 -7.85 -6.05 -6.83
N ILE A 118 -6.72 -6.03 -7.54
CA ILE A 118 -5.49 -5.38 -7.08
C ILE A 118 -5.75 -3.88 -6.89
N GLU A 119 -6.33 -3.20 -7.89
CA GLU A 119 -6.67 -1.78 -7.82
C GLU A 119 -7.53 -1.46 -6.60
N LYS A 120 -8.62 -2.21 -6.40
CA LYS A 120 -9.51 -2.02 -5.25
C LYS A 120 -8.80 -2.24 -3.91
N LYS A 121 -7.95 -3.26 -3.79
CA LYS A 121 -7.21 -3.56 -2.56
C LYS A 121 -6.17 -2.49 -2.24
N LEU A 122 -5.50 -1.97 -3.26
CA LEU A 122 -4.46 -0.96 -3.09
C LEU A 122 -5.01 0.48 -3.13
N GLY A 123 -6.31 0.65 -3.36
CA GLY A 123 -6.97 1.95 -3.33
C GLY A 123 -6.73 2.80 -4.57
N PHE A 124 -6.49 2.18 -5.72
CA PHE A 124 -6.45 2.85 -7.02
C PHE A 124 -7.85 2.96 -7.63
N GLN A 125 -8.02 3.91 -8.55
CA GLN A 125 -9.22 3.98 -9.37
C GLN A 125 -9.26 2.78 -10.32
N GLU A 126 -10.46 2.31 -10.65
CA GLU A 126 -10.64 1.24 -11.63
C GLU A 126 -10.01 1.62 -12.98
N GLY A 127 -9.21 0.71 -13.52
CA GLY A 127 -8.50 0.87 -14.79
C GLY A 127 -7.18 1.66 -14.69
N TYR A 128 -6.76 2.07 -13.49
CA TYR A 128 -5.48 2.76 -13.27
C TYR A 128 -4.28 1.97 -13.83
N PHE A 129 -4.31 0.64 -13.74
CA PHE A 129 -3.23 -0.23 -14.21
C PHE A 129 -3.40 -0.74 -15.64
N SER A 130 -4.55 -0.47 -16.30
CA SER A 130 -4.90 -1.06 -17.60
C SER A 130 -3.94 -0.70 -18.73
N ASP A 131 -3.42 0.53 -18.76
CA ASP A 131 -2.58 1.03 -19.86
C ASP A 131 -1.07 0.85 -19.59
N GLY A 132 -0.72 0.09 -18.55
CA GLY A 132 0.63 -0.01 -18.01
C GLY A 132 1.55 -1.06 -18.64
N GLY A 133 1.04 -1.87 -19.58
CA GLY A 133 1.79 -2.96 -20.21
C GLY A 133 2.01 -4.18 -19.29
N GLY A 134 1.28 -4.28 -18.19
CA GLY A 134 1.47 -5.32 -17.16
C GLY A 134 1.82 -4.73 -15.80
N LEU A 135 1.96 -5.61 -14.81
CA LEU A 135 2.31 -5.25 -13.44
C LEU A 135 3.64 -5.87 -13.03
N VAL A 136 4.47 -5.05 -12.38
CA VAL A 136 5.75 -5.43 -11.79
C VAL A 136 5.64 -5.26 -10.28
N ARG A 137 5.90 -6.37 -9.57
CA ARG A 137 6.12 -6.39 -8.14
C ARG A 137 7.61 -6.29 -7.84
N ILE A 138 7.94 -5.45 -6.88
CA ILE A 138 9.30 -5.32 -6.36
C ILE A 138 9.26 -5.59 -4.86
N ASP A 139 10.03 -6.59 -4.44
CA ASP A 139 10.19 -6.97 -3.04
C ASP A 139 11.57 -6.57 -2.52
N ALA A 140 11.65 -6.19 -1.25
CA ALA A 140 12.90 -5.94 -0.56
C ALA A 140 12.83 -6.41 0.91
N PRO A 141 13.94 -6.86 1.51
CA PRO A 141 13.99 -7.09 2.95
C PRO A 141 13.82 -5.77 3.69
N ASN A 142 13.14 -5.80 4.85
CA ASN A 142 13.03 -4.61 5.70
C ASN A 142 14.31 -4.42 6.52
N THR A 143 15.23 -3.60 6.02
CA THR A 143 16.48 -3.26 6.71
C THR A 143 16.37 -1.90 7.41
N PRO A 144 17.20 -1.61 8.42
CA PRO A 144 17.22 -0.30 9.07
C PRO A 144 17.40 0.88 8.08
N ASP A 145 18.15 0.68 6.99
CA ASP A 145 18.42 1.70 5.98
C ASP A 145 17.17 2.12 5.19
N LEU A 146 16.14 1.26 5.14
CA LEU A 146 14.86 1.61 4.53
C LEU A 146 14.10 2.67 5.32
N ASN A 147 14.41 2.87 6.61
CA ASN A 147 13.77 3.87 7.46
C ASN A 147 12.23 3.84 7.34
N ILE A 148 11.65 2.66 7.57
CA ILE A 148 10.21 2.45 7.40
C ILE A 148 9.42 3.27 8.42
N ARG A 149 8.37 3.95 7.94
CA ARG A 149 7.59 4.91 8.74
C ARG A 149 6.16 5.02 8.22
N ILE A 150 5.25 5.50 9.06
CA ILE A 150 3.86 5.78 8.66
C ILE A 150 3.86 6.98 7.70
N PRO A 151 3.13 6.93 6.56
CA PRO A 151 2.98 8.08 5.69
C PRO A 151 2.27 9.23 6.40
N SER A 152 2.84 10.43 6.28
CA SER A 152 2.23 11.67 6.78
C SER A 152 1.22 12.27 5.79
N GLY A 153 1.27 11.81 4.53
CA GLY A 153 0.51 12.38 3.43
C GLY A 153 1.18 13.61 2.82
N ASN A 154 2.36 14.00 3.30
CA ASN A 154 3.17 15.06 2.70
C ASN A 154 4.07 14.55 1.57
N GLU A 155 4.26 13.24 1.46
CA GLU A 155 5.12 12.60 0.48
C GLU A 155 4.62 12.82 -0.95
N THR A 156 5.53 12.90 -1.92
CA THR A 156 5.23 13.18 -3.33
C THR A 156 4.23 12.18 -3.89
N GLY A 157 4.35 10.89 -3.54
CA GLY A 157 3.41 9.83 -3.92
C GLY A 157 2.01 9.92 -3.30
N ALA A 158 1.81 10.70 -2.22
CA ALA A 158 0.50 10.84 -1.59
C ALA A 158 -0.47 11.59 -2.52
N ASN A 159 -1.58 10.95 -2.87
CA ASN A 159 -2.59 11.46 -3.80
C ASN A 159 -3.92 11.80 -3.07
N LYS A 160 -4.98 12.12 -3.82
CA LYS A 160 -6.30 12.46 -3.28
C LYS A 160 -7.02 11.32 -2.53
N LEU A 161 -6.54 10.09 -2.67
CA LEU A 161 -7.07 8.89 -2.02
C LEU A 161 -6.27 8.49 -0.78
N TRP A 162 -5.15 9.17 -0.50
CA TRP A 162 -4.40 8.98 0.74
C TRP A 162 -5.26 9.33 1.95
N SER A 163 -5.14 8.53 3.01
CA SER A 163 -5.79 8.74 4.30
C SER A 163 -4.77 8.50 5.43
N PRO A 164 -4.84 9.24 6.55
CA PRO A 164 -4.01 8.97 7.72
C PRO A 164 -4.30 7.59 8.34
N GLY A 165 -3.31 7.05 9.06
CA GLY A 165 -3.42 5.78 9.79
C GLY A 165 -2.74 4.58 9.11
N GLY A 166 -2.08 4.79 7.97
CA GLY A 166 -1.20 3.80 7.35
C GLY A 166 -1.96 2.65 6.68
N LYS A 167 -3.12 2.90 6.09
CA LYS A 167 -3.83 1.87 5.31
C LYS A 167 -4.34 2.44 4.01
N THR A 168 -4.32 1.61 2.97
CA THR A 168 -5.03 1.90 1.72
C THR A 168 -6.54 1.92 1.98
N SER A 169 -7.31 2.52 1.07
CA SER A 169 -8.78 2.48 1.15
C SER A 169 -9.36 1.05 1.03
N GLY A 170 -8.58 0.11 0.48
CA GLY A 170 -8.89 -1.33 0.46
C GLY A 170 -8.52 -2.08 1.73
N GLY A 171 -7.96 -1.39 2.74
CA GLY A 171 -7.64 -1.93 4.07
C GLY A 171 -6.28 -2.62 4.19
N ILE A 172 -5.41 -2.50 3.18
CA ILE A 172 -4.06 -3.07 3.20
C ILE A 172 -3.15 -2.15 4.03
N PRO A 173 -2.34 -2.69 4.96
CA PRO A 173 -1.33 -1.89 5.66
C PRO A 173 -0.37 -1.24 4.66
N GLU A 174 -0.09 0.03 4.89
CA GLU A 174 0.74 0.88 4.05
C GLU A 174 1.76 1.61 4.94
N ALA A 175 2.98 1.72 4.43
CA ALA A 175 4.07 2.48 5.01
C ALA A 175 4.82 3.22 3.90
N ILE A 176 5.76 4.08 4.28
CA ILE A 176 6.77 4.61 3.37
C ILE A 176 8.16 4.17 3.80
N THR A 177 9.05 4.02 2.84
CA THR A 177 10.47 3.77 3.02
C THR A 177 11.28 4.84 2.29
N ASN A 178 12.58 4.88 2.52
CA ASN A 178 13.53 5.52 1.61
C ASN A 178 13.51 4.83 0.23
N THR A 179 14.06 5.48 -0.78
CA THR A 179 14.28 4.84 -2.09
C THR A 179 15.14 3.57 -1.95
N ILE A 180 14.83 2.55 -2.75
CA ILE A 180 15.49 1.23 -2.64
C ILE A 180 16.30 0.96 -3.92
N PRO A 181 17.63 0.75 -3.83
CA PRO A 181 18.43 0.35 -4.98
C PRO A 181 17.94 -0.99 -5.55
N LEU A 182 17.81 -1.10 -6.88
CA LEU A 182 17.28 -2.33 -7.51
C LEU A 182 18.17 -3.56 -7.32
N LYS A 183 19.47 -3.36 -7.07
CA LYS A 183 20.39 -4.47 -6.73
C LYS A 183 20.02 -5.16 -5.42
N ASP A 184 19.25 -4.51 -4.56
CA ASP A 184 18.83 -4.99 -3.24
C ASP A 184 17.37 -5.50 -3.26
N THR A 185 16.78 -5.66 -4.45
CA THR A 185 15.38 -6.08 -4.63
C THR A 185 15.23 -7.38 -5.42
N ILE A 186 14.04 -7.98 -5.31
CA ILE A 186 13.57 -9.07 -6.16
C ILE A 186 12.43 -8.54 -7.02
N ILE A 187 12.58 -8.67 -8.34
CA ILE A 187 11.60 -8.17 -9.32
C ILE A 187 10.82 -9.36 -9.87
N THR A 188 9.49 -9.30 -9.78
CA THR A 188 8.57 -10.33 -10.28
C THR A 188 7.50 -9.68 -11.14
N ARG A 189 7.26 -10.22 -12.34
CA ARG A 189 6.12 -9.80 -13.17
C ARG A 189 4.87 -10.56 -12.73
N ILE A 190 3.78 -9.83 -12.57
CA ILE A 190 2.48 -10.40 -12.18
C ILE A 190 1.71 -10.68 -13.46
N ASP A 191 1.30 -11.93 -13.64
CA ASP A 191 0.40 -12.32 -14.72
C ASP A 191 -0.99 -11.75 -14.45
N ILE A 192 -1.49 -10.97 -15.41
CA ILE A 192 -2.84 -10.40 -15.41
C ILE A 192 -3.61 -10.91 -16.63
N ASN A 193 -4.91 -11.15 -16.47
CA ASN A 193 -5.81 -11.71 -17.47
C ASN A 193 -6.60 -10.62 -18.21
#